data_AF-A0A315W665-F1
#
_entry.id   AF-A0A315W665-F1
#
_cell.length_a   1.000
_cell.length_b   1.000
_cell.length_c   1.000
_cell.angle_alpha   90.00
_cell.angle_beta   90.00
_cell.angle_gamma   90.00
#
_symmetry.space_group_name_H-M   'P 1'
#
loop_
_entity.id
_entity.type
_entity.pdbx_description
1 polymer ?
#
loop_
_entity_poly.entity_id
_entity_poly.type
_entity_poly.pdbx_seq_one_letter_code
_entity_poly.pdbx_strand_id
1 'polypeptide(L)'
;VPFARSETHLSELLDGVCDSMSDYALYVDPNSHHKQYRRFAPRVSGSSEDFPDFGNFKFDGPEASNNLKFACETLVEELEDDIISLLGQDEGDVQKKLCSQVS
;
A
#
# COMPACT_ATOMS: atom_id res chain seq x y z
N VAL A 1 7.36 22.48 -10.59
CA VAL A 1 7.23 21.19 -9.86
C VAL A 1 7.88 20.11 -10.71
N PRO A 2 8.80 19.28 -10.18
CA PRO A 2 9.36 18.13 -10.92
C PRO A 2 8.23 17.21 -11.42
N PHE A 3 8.40 16.56 -12.57
CA PHE A 3 7.39 15.65 -13.14
C PHE A 3 6.92 14.58 -12.15
N ALA A 4 7.85 14.01 -11.36
CA ALA A 4 7.55 13.04 -10.31
C ALA A 4 6.59 13.54 -9.20
N ARG A 5 6.28 14.84 -9.16
CA ARG A 5 5.39 15.48 -8.19
C ARG A 5 4.28 16.29 -8.85
N SER A 6 4.15 16.25 -10.18
CA SER A 6 3.00 16.88 -10.82
C SER A 6 1.73 16.12 -10.46
N GLU A 7 0.65 16.85 -10.19
CA GLU A 7 -0.68 16.32 -9.92
C GLU A 7 -1.08 15.21 -10.89
N THR A 8 -0.96 15.45 -12.21
CA THR A 8 -1.26 14.43 -13.23
C THR A 8 -0.51 13.12 -13.03
N HIS A 9 0.77 13.18 -12.67
CA HIS A 9 1.57 11.98 -12.44
C HIS A 9 1.17 11.26 -11.15
N LEU A 10 0.81 12.01 -10.11
CA LEU A 10 0.36 11.44 -8.84
C LEU A 10 -1.01 10.77 -9.00
N SER A 11 -1.96 11.39 -9.72
CA SER A 11 -3.25 10.76 -10.06
C SER A 11 -3.06 9.45 -10.82
N GLU A 12 -2.21 9.44 -11.86
CA GLU A 12 -1.89 8.20 -12.60
C GLU A 12 -1.30 7.10 -11.72
N LEU A 13 -0.50 7.47 -10.70
CA LEU A 13 0.03 6.51 -9.74
C LEU A 13 -1.06 5.99 -8.79
N LEU A 14 -1.94 6.86 -8.32
CA LEU A 14 -3.04 6.48 -7.42
C LEU A 14 -4.04 5.53 -8.10
N ASP A 15 -4.32 5.74 -9.39
CA ASP A 15 -5.19 4.86 -10.18
C ASP A 15 -4.74 3.39 -10.16
N GLY A 16 -3.42 3.15 -10.15
CA GLY A 16 -2.84 1.80 -10.19
C GLY A 16 -2.35 1.26 -8.85
N VAL A 17 -2.25 2.08 -7.80
CA VAL A 17 -1.55 1.66 -6.56
C VAL A 17 -2.28 0.52 -5.84
N CYS A 18 -3.62 0.53 -5.87
CA CYS A 18 -4.42 -0.46 -5.14
C CYS A 18 -4.39 -1.85 -5.77
N ASP A 19 -4.05 -1.99 -7.05
CA ASP A 19 -3.84 -3.29 -7.67
C ASP A 19 -2.67 -4.06 -7.04
N SER A 20 -1.66 -3.33 -6.56
CA SER A 20 -0.51 -3.90 -5.87
C SER A 20 -0.86 -4.52 -4.51
N MET A 21 -2.07 -4.29 -3.96
CA MET A 21 -2.50 -4.92 -2.70
C MET A 21 -2.61 -6.44 -2.82
N SER A 22 -2.72 -6.97 -4.04
CA SER A 22 -2.66 -8.41 -4.32
C SER A 22 -1.30 -9.04 -4.02
N ASP A 23 -0.23 -8.25 -3.94
CA ASP A 23 1.11 -8.68 -3.54
C ASP A 23 1.28 -8.83 -2.02
N TYR A 24 0.25 -8.51 -1.25
CA TYR A 24 0.25 -8.51 0.21
C TYR A 24 -0.67 -9.59 0.76
N ALA A 25 -0.29 -10.13 1.91
CA ALA A 25 -1.09 -11.09 2.66
C ALA A 25 -0.98 -10.81 4.15
N LEU A 26 -1.94 -11.33 4.91
CA LEU A 26 -1.95 -11.21 6.35
C LEU A 26 -0.73 -11.96 6.93
N TYR A 27 0.05 -11.29 7.74
CA TYR A 27 1.19 -11.83 8.46
C TYR A 27 0.89 -11.79 9.96
N VAL A 28 1.15 -12.91 10.64
CA VAL A 28 1.02 -13.01 12.09
C VAL A 28 2.42 -13.07 12.70
N ASP A 29 2.79 -12.04 13.45
CA ASP A 29 4.10 -12.03 14.12
C ASP A 29 4.18 -13.20 15.13
N PRO A 30 5.21 -14.06 15.05
CA PRO A 30 5.28 -15.28 15.86
C PRO A 30 5.50 -14.99 17.35
N ASN A 31 6.02 -13.81 17.70
CA ASN A 31 6.34 -13.46 19.08
C ASN A 31 5.21 -12.68 19.77
N SER A 32 4.67 -11.67 19.07
CA SER A 32 3.64 -10.77 19.61
C SER A 32 2.22 -11.17 19.22
N HIS A 33 2.06 -12.10 18.28
CA HIS A 33 0.78 -12.45 17.64
C HIS A 33 0.06 -11.27 16.97
N HIS A 34 0.75 -10.15 16.76
CA HIS A 34 0.20 -9.00 16.07
C HIS A 34 -0.03 -9.32 14.59
N LYS A 35 -1.20 -8.91 14.09
CA LYS A 35 -1.64 -9.12 12.71
C LYS A 35 -1.36 -7.87 11.88
N GLN A 36 -0.74 -8.03 10.73
CA GLN A 36 -0.51 -6.93 9.79
C GLN A 36 -0.38 -7.44 8.36
N TYR A 37 -0.74 -6.65 7.38
CA TYR A 37 -0.46 -6.98 5.98
C TYR A 37 1.03 -6.79 5.68
N ARG A 38 1.66 -7.78 5.06
CA ARG A 38 3.04 -7.69 4.56
C ARG A 38 3.09 -8.15 3.11
N ARG A 39 4.02 -7.57 2.35
CA ARG A 39 4.28 -7.98 0.97
C ARG A 39 4.91 -9.37 0.96
N PHE A 40 4.38 -10.27 0.14
CA PHE A 40 4.96 -11.60 -0.10
C PHE A 40 5.53 -11.74 -1.51
N ALA A 41 5.04 -10.95 -2.48
CA ALA A 41 5.51 -10.99 -3.86
C ALA A 41 6.72 -10.06 -4.11
N PRO A 42 7.67 -10.45 -4.98
CA PRO A 42 8.85 -9.65 -5.29
C PRO A 42 8.47 -8.39 -6.06
N ARG A 43 9.30 -7.34 -5.95
CA ARG A 43 9.08 -6.08 -6.67
C ARG A 43 9.35 -6.20 -8.16
N VAL A 44 10.29 -7.07 -8.53
CA VAL A 44 10.73 -7.29 -9.90
C VAL A 44 10.18 -8.64 -10.35
N SER A 45 9.35 -8.62 -11.41
CA SER A 45 8.80 -9.84 -12.01
C SER A 45 9.91 -10.78 -12.44
N GLY A 46 9.78 -12.06 -12.10
CA GLY A 46 10.76 -13.10 -12.42
C GLY A 46 12.00 -13.12 -11.52
N SER A 47 12.11 -12.22 -10.54
CA SER A 47 13.16 -12.29 -9.51
C SER A 47 12.73 -13.19 -8.34
N SER A 48 13.66 -13.99 -7.85
CA SER A 48 13.52 -14.74 -6.61
C SER A 48 14.26 -14.11 -5.43
N GLU A 49 14.96 -12.99 -5.64
CA GLU A 49 15.89 -12.43 -4.66
C GLU A 49 15.20 -11.74 -3.46
N ASP A 50 13.87 -11.54 -3.52
CA ASP A 50 13.11 -10.77 -2.52
C ASP A 50 11.93 -11.53 -1.89
N PHE A 51 11.84 -12.87 -2.04
CA PHE A 51 10.77 -13.62 -1.38
C PHE A 51 11.00 -13.71 0.13
N PRO A 52 10.01 -13.35 0.97
CA PRO A 52 10.11 -13.55 2.41
C PRO A 52 9.88 -15.01 2.79
N ASP A 53 10.21 -15.36 4.03
CA ASP A 53 9.75 -16.62 4.62
C ASP A 53 8.21 -16.63 4.73
N PHE A 54 7.57 -17.63 4.11
CA PHE A 54 6.11 -17.73 4.03
C PHE A 54 5.44 -18.31 5.29
N GLY A 55 6.18 -18.86 6.25
CA GLY A 55 5.63 -19.68 7.34
C GLY A 55 4.61 -18.95 8.23
N ASN A 56 4.74 -17.63 8.34
CA ASN A 56 3.86 -16.78 9.16
C ASN A 56 2.80 -16.01 8.36
N PHE A 57 2.77 -16.17 7.04
CA PHE A 57 1.73 -15.62 6.19
C PHE A 57 0.46 -16.49 6.24
N LYS A 58 -0.69 -15.84 6.14
CA LYS A 58 -2.02 -16.45 6.08
C LYS A 58 -2.61 -16.16 4.71
N PHE A 59 -2.72 -17.23 3.93
CA PHE A 59 -3.33 -17.23 2.60
C PHE A 59 -4.72 -17.83 2.71
N ASP A 60 -5.66 -17.05 3.27
CA ASP A 60 -7.04 -17.49 3.51
C ASP A 60 -7.92 -17.42 2.24
N GLY A 61 -7.30 -17.56 1.07
CA GLY A 61 -7.96 -17.41 -0.23
C GLY A 61 -8.05 -15.95 -0.73
N PRO A 62 -8.72 -15.72 -1.88
CA PRO A 62 -8.75 -14.42 -2.55
C PRO A 62 -9.43 -13.32 -1.74
N GLU A 63 -10.31 -13.68 -0.79
CA GLU A 63 -10.99 -12.72 0.09
C GLU A 63 -9.99 -11.90 0.92
N ALA A 64 -8.89 -12.50 1.38
CA ALA A 64 -7.92 -11.82 2.24
C ALA A 64 -7.17 -10.69 1.52
N SER A 65 -6.78 -10.90 0.25
CA SER A 65 -6.15 -9.89 -0.61
C SER A 65 -7.16 -8.85 -1.09
N ASN A 66 -8.40 -9.27 -1.36
CA ASN A 66 -9.47 -8.37 -1.80
C ASN A 66 -9.84 -7.35 -0.72
N ASN A 67 -9.83 -7.74 0.56
CA ASN A 67 -10.11 -6.82 1.66
C ASN A 67 -9.12 -5.65 1.73
N LEU A 68 -7.83 -5.91 1.50
CA LEU A 68 -6.81 -4.86 1.50
C LEU A 68 -6.94 -3.96 0.26
N LYS A 69 -7.18 -4.57 -0.91
CA LYS A 69 -7.44 -3.82 -2.14
C LYS A 69 -8.65 -2.89 -1.98
N PHE A 70 -9.76 -3.43 -1.48
CA PHE A 70 -10.98 -2.65 -1.22
C PHE A 70 -10.72 -1.48 -0.26
N ALA A 71 -10.00 -1.72 0.85
CA ALA A 71 -9.65 -0.66 1.79
C ALA A 71 -8.77 0.42 1.15
N CYS A 72 -7.81 0.03 0.30
CA CYS A 72 -7.00 0.97 -0.47
C CYS A 72 -7.86 1.80 -1.43
N GLU A 73 -8.74 1.16 -2.19
CA GLU A 73 -9.63 1.82 -3.16
C GLU A 73 -10.54 2.83 -2.46
N THR A 74 -11.12 2.47 -1.32
CA THR A 74 -11.93 3.39 -0.50
C THR A 74 -11.12 4.60 -0.04
N LEU A 75 -9.90 4.39 0.49
CA LEU A 75 -9.06 5.48 0.96
C LEU A 75 -8.59 6.40 -0.17
N VAL A 76 -8.24 5.84 -1.33
CA VAL A 76 -7.84 6.63 -2.50
C VAL A 76 -9.02 7.43 -3.03
N GLU A 77 -10.21 6.82 -3.15
CA GLU A 77 -11.42 7.50 -3.60
C GLU A 77 -11.81 8.65 -2.65
N GLU A 78 -11.74 8.44 -1.34
CA GLU A 78 -12.13 9.46 -0.35
C GLU A 78 -11.09 10.57 -0.18
N LEU A 79 -9.79 10.26 -0.33
CA LEU A 79 -8.69 11.15 0.05
C LEU A 79 -7.78 11.55 -1.12
N GLU A 80 -8.18 11.35 -2.37
CA GLU A 80 -7.34 11.58 -3.56
C GLU A 80 -6.68 12.97 -3.54
N ASP A 81 -7.49 14.02 -3.40
CA ASP A 81 -7.05 15.42 -3.40
C ASP A 81 -6.05 15.69 -2.26
N ASP A 82 -6.31 15.16 -1.07
CA ASP A 82 -5.45 15.33 0.11
C ASP A 82 -4.12 14.58 -0.07
N ILE A 83 -4.16 13.36 -0.63
CA ILE A 83 -2.96 12.56 -0.93
C ILE A 83 -2.10 13.28 -1.96
N ILE A 84 -2.69 13.77 -3.06
CA ILE A 84 -1.99 14.52 -4.10
C ILE A 84 -1.36 15.79 -3.52
N SER A 85 -2.14 16.55 -2.74
CA SER A 85 -1.66 17.79 -2.10
C SER A 85 -0.47 17.53 -1.17
N LEU A 86 -0.56 16.48 -0.34
CA LEU A 86 0.51 16.12 0.58
C LEU A 86 1.76 15.57 -0.13
N LEU A 87 1.61 14.75 -1.18
CA LEU A 87 2.73 14.20 -1.95
C LEU A 87 3.39 15.22 -2.89
N GLY A 88 2.63 16.22 -3.34
CA GLY A 88 3.13 17.35 -4.13
C GLY A 88 4.02 18.29 -3.32
N GLN A 89 3.84 18.32 -2.00
CA GLN A 89 4.68 19.05 -1.06
C GLN A 89 5.98 18.27 -0.79
N ASP A 90 7.14 18.95 -0.79
CA ASP A 90 8.43 18.33 -0.41
C ASP A 90 8.57 18.24 1.11
N GLU A 91 7.58 17.66 1.76
CA GLU A 91 7.51 17.56 3.21
C GLU A 91 7.58 16.11 3.66
N GLY A 92 8.33 15.87 4.74
CA GLY A 92 8.39 14.55 5.37
C GLY A 92 7.07 14.16 6.04
N ASP A 93 6.99 12.90 6.47
CA ASP A 93 5.90 12.36 7.30
C ASP A 93 4.50 12.38 6.68
N VAL A 94 4.38 12.28 5.35
CA VAL A 94 3.10 12.20 4.63
C VAL A 94 2.17 11.14 5.24
N GLN A 95 2.68 9.95 5.56
CA GLN A 95 1.87 8.90 6.20
C GLN A 95 1.25 9.34 7.53
N LYS A 96 1.98 10.12 8.33
CA LYS A 96 1.50 10.56 9.64
C LYS A 96 0.40 11.60 9.47
N LYS A 97 0.60 12.55 8.56
CA LYS A 97 -0.41 13.60 8.27
C LYS A 97 -1.70 12.97 7.75
N LEU A 98 -1.59 12.09 6.76
CA LEU A 98 -2.74 11.41 6.18
C LEU A 98 -3.51 10.59 7.23
N CYS A 99 -2.82 9.75 8.01
CA CYS A 99 -3.46 8.84 8.96
C CYS A 99 -3.83 9.45 10.33
N SER A 100 -3.59 10.74 10.58
CA SER A 100 -3.92 11.37 11.87
C SER A 100 -4.56 12.75 11.82
N GLN A 101 -4.46 13.44 10.68
CA GLN A 101 -5.01 14.80 10.52
C GLN A 101 -6.13 14.86 9.49
N VAL A 102 -6.08 13.97 8.49
CA VAL A 102 -7.08 13.87 7.42
C VAL A 102 -8.13 12.81 7.75
N SER A 103 -7.68 11.65 8.27
CA SER A 103 -8.52 10.52 8.70
C SER A 103 -8.91 10.53 10.18
#